data_AF-A0A5C5XKG1-F1
#
_entry.id   AF-A0A5C5XKG1-F1
#
_cell.length_a   1.000
_cell.length_b   1.000
_cell.length_c   1.000
_cell.angle_alpha   90.00
_cell.angle_beta   90.00
_cell.angle_gamma   90.00
#
_symmetry.space_group_name_H-M   'P 1'
#
loop_
_entity.id
_entity.type
_entity.pdbx_description
1 polymer ?
#
loop_
_entity_poly.entity_id
_entity_poly.type
_entity_poly.pdbx_seq_one_letter_code
_entity_poly.pdbx_strand_id
1 'polypeptide(L)'
;MSTSQVDSHIRQSIDSLKDFQRATVDVVYDRLFYGDQSRMLVADEVGLGKTIVAKGIIARRIKEKIESGDQSRLNVTYICSNQIIARENVRKLDIYPKQQSYQRNVDRISFLAEKPKSEPEGLLNLNTLTPGTSFRTGEGTGVQKERKLLYAILMTDSKGLGELPEGLACLLRGSVRKSARDWWENVEEKRVSRFASTLRDGLSEKFLSKIKETRVEHSDQLADRLDLSRSTSLYDAVYEYAFEQNVNNFESYHFGSLDLIKQGGFNFEMHGFWVRTVRVVI
;
A
#
# COMPACT_ATOMS: atom_id res chain seq x y z
N MET A 1 11.34 12.41 23.91
CA MET A 1 11.68 13.82 23.63
C MET A 1 10.72 14.71 24.41
N SER A 2 11.20 15.79 25.00
CA SER A 2 10.31 16.83 25.56
C SER A 2 9.57 17.53 24.42
N THR A 3 8.33 17.96 24.64
CA THR A 3 7.52 18.72 23.68
C THR A 3 8.28 19.92 23.07
N SER A 4 9.22 20.50 23.83
CA SER A 4 10.09 21.59 23.40
C SER A 4 11.05 21.26 22.24
N GLN A 5 11.53 20.02 22.11
CA GLN A 5 12.43 19.61 21.01
C GLN A 5 11.67 19.31 19.72
N VAL A 6 10.44 18.82 19.83
CA VAL A 6 9.55 18.58 18.68
C VAL A 6 9.15 19.91 18.04
N ASP A 7 8.79 20.88 18.87
CA ASP A 7 8.41 22.23 18.46
C ASP A 7 9.57 22.98 17.77
N SER A 8 10.82 22.82 18.21
CA SER A 8 11.96 23.51 17.60
C SER A 8 12.25 23.06 16.16
N HIS A 9 12.16 21.76 15.85
CA HIS A 9 12.35 21.23 14.50
C HIS A 9 11.24 21.65 13.53
N ILE A 10 10.00 21.71 14.02
CA ILE A 10 8.85 22.21 13.26
C ILE A 10 9.07 23.68 12.91
N ARG A 11 9.38 24.52 13.90
CA ARG A 11 9.64 25.95 13.69
C ARG A 11 10.78 26.18 12.72
N GLN A 12 11.91 25.50 12.89
CA GLN A 12 13.05 25.58 11.97
C GLN A 12 12.65 25.24 10.52
N SER A 13 11.79 24.23 10.32
CA SER A 13 11.33 23.82 8.99
C SER A 13 10.43 24.87 8.32
N ILE A 14 9.66 25.63 9.11
CA ILE A 14 8.81 26.73 8.62
C ILE A 14 9.63 28.00 8.41
N ASP A 15 10.54 28.31 9.33
CA ASP A 15 11.34 29.55 9.32
C ASP A 15 12.42 29.56 8.23
N SER A 16 12.87 28.38 7.79
CA SER A 16 13.82 28.24 6.68
C SER A 16 13.20 28.39 5.28
N LEU A 17 11.87 28.54 5.18
CA LEU A 17 11.19 28.77 3.90
C LEU A 17 11.47 30.18 3.37
N LYS A 18 11.84 30.28 2.09
CA LYS A 18 11.90 31.55 1.37
C LYS A 18 10.49 32.13 1.18
N ASP A 19 10.38 33.44 0.93
CA ASP A 19 9.09 34.14 0.81
C ASP A 19 8.14 33.48 -0.19
N PHE A 20 8.63 33.13 -1.39
CA PHE A 20 7.81 32.44 -2.40
C PHE A 20 7.42 31.03 -1.97
N GLN A 21 8.30 30.30 -1.26
CA GLN A 21 8.01 28.95 -0.77
C GLN A 21 6.95 29.00 0.33
N ARG A 22 7.05 29.98 1.23
CA ARG A 22 6.07 30.23 2.29
C ARG A 22 4.70 30.58 1.70
N ALA A 23 4.66 31.49 0.73
CA ALA A 23 3.42 31.83 0.03
C ALA A 23 2.78 30.61 -0.66
N THR A 24 3.58 29.76 -1.31
CA THR A 24 3.08 28.50 -1.90
C THR A 24 2.58 27.53 -0.84
N VAL A 25 3.30 27.36 0.27
CA VAL A 25 2.86 26.52 1.40
C VAL A 25 1.51 27.00 1.91
N ASP A 26 1.33 28.31 2.09
CA ASP A 26 0.10 28.84 2.65
C ASP A 26 -1.11 28.59 1.73
N VAL A 27 -0.98 28.90 0.44
CA VAL A 27 -2.05 28.66 -0.54
C VAL A 27 -2.40 27.17 -0.65
N VAL A 28 -1.39 26.30 -0.71
CA VAL A 28 -1.61 24.86 -0.84
C VAL A 28 -2.22 24.28 0.43
N TYR A 29 -1.71 24.68 1.60
CA TYR A 29 -2.20 24.18 2.89
C TYR A 29 -3.65 24.59 3.10
N ASP A 30 -3.98 25.86 2.87
CA ASP A 30 -5.33 26.36 3.08
C ASP A 30 -6.34 25.67 2.16
N ARG A 31 -6.00 25.47 0.88
CA ARG A 31 -6.87 24.74 -0.05
C ARG A 31 -7.05 23.26 0.31
N LEU A 32 -6.00 22.60 0.81
CA LEU A 32 -6.03 21.17 1.13
C LEU A 32 -6.73 20.84 2.45
N PHE A 33 -6.61 21.70 3.46
CA PHE A 33 -7.07 21.39 4.82
C PHE A 33 -8.21 22.28 5.32
N TYR A 34 -8.41 23.46 4.75
CA TYR A 34 -9.51 24.37 5.09
C TYR A 34 -10.47 24.64 3.92
N GLY A 35 -10.13 24.21 2.71
CA GLY A 35 -11.00 24.25 1.53
C GLY A 35 -11.50 22.87 1.12
N ASP A 36 -12.13 22.81 -0.05
CA ASP A 36 -12.76 21.58 -0.59
C ASP A 36 -11.83 20.77 -1.52
N GLN A 37 -10.55 21.14 -1.62
CA GLN A 37 -9.61 20.48 -2.54
C GLN A 37 -8.93 19.30 -1.87
N SER A 38 -9.04 18.11 -2.48
CA SER A 38 -8.34 16.91 -2.00
C SER A 38 -6.96 16.72 -2.65
N ARG A 39 -6.62 17.53 -3.67
CA ARG A 39 -5.41 17.41 -4.48
C ARG A 39 -4.92 18.79 -4.91
N MET A 40 -3.61 18.97 -4.98
CA MET A 40 -2.97 20.20 -5.46
C MET A 40 -1.80 19.84 -6.36
N LEU A 41 -1.59 20.65 -7.40
CA LEU A 41 -0.43 20.58 -8.29
C LEU A 41 0.41 21.84 -8.10
N VAL A 42 1.69 21.67 -7.77
CA VAL A 42 2.66 22.76 -7.68
C VAL A 42 3.64 22.60 -8.83
N ALA A 43 3.59 23.54 -9.78
CA ALA A 43 4.51 23.61 -10.91
C ALA A 43 5.47 24.77 -10.69
N ASP A 44 6.76 24.48 -10.68
CA ASP A 44 7.86 25.43 -10.53
C ASP A 44 9.01 24.99 -11.44
N GLU A 45 9.97 25.87 -11.72
CA GLU A 45 11.21 25.49 -12.39
C GLU A 45 11.99 24.41 -11.61
N VAL A 46 12.89 23.73 -12.33
CA VAL A 46 13.75 22.69 -11.75
C VAL A 46 14.67 23.33 -10.70
N GLY A 47 14.71 22.76 -9.50
CA GLY A 47 15.58 23.24 -8.42
C GLY A 47 15.01 24.35 -7.53
N LEU A 48 13.82 24.91 -7.81
CA LEU A 48 13.21 25.97 -6.98
C LEU A 48 12.69 25.51 -5.60
N GLY A 49 12.78 24.22 -5.30
CA GLY A 49 12.53 23.70 -3.96
C GLY A 49 11.12 23.15 -3.71
N LYS A 50 10.49 22.51 -4.71
CA LYS A 50 9.20 21.78 -4.54
C LYS A 50 9.21 20.82 -3.34
N THR A 51 10.32 20.14 -3.08
CA THR A 51 10.49 19.28 -1.89
C THR A 51 10.49 20.08 -0.58
N ILE A 52 11.04 21.29 -0.59
CA ILE A 52 11.05 22.20 0.57
C ILE A 52 9.64 22.74 0.84
N VAL A 53 8.87 23.06 -0.21
CA VAL A 53 7.44 23.40 -0.10
C VAL A 53 6.66 22.25 0.54
N ALA A 54 6.85 21.01 0.05
CA ALA A 54 6.21 19.84 0.65
C ALA A 54 6.61 19.65 2.13
N LYS A 55 7.88 19.86 2.49
CA LYS A 55 8.33 19.84 3.89
C LYS A 55 7.59 20.89 4.74
N GLY A 56 7.42 22.10 4.22
CA GLY A 56 6.69 23.18 4.89
C GLY A 56 5.23 22.82 5.16
N ILE A 57 4.55 22.19 4.19
CA ILE A 57 3.17 21.69 4.36
C ILE A 57 3.09 20.64 5.47
N ILE A 58 4.02 19.68 5.49
CA ILE A 58 4.07 18.64 6.54
C ILE A 58 4.32 19.29 7.91
N ALA A 59 5.27 20.23 8.01
CA ALA A 59 5.58 20.91 9.25
C ALA A 59 4.38 21.70 9.79
N ARG A 60 3.70 22.47 8.93
CA ARG A 60 2.47 23.18 9.29
C ARG A 60 1.37 22.21 9.76
N ARG A 61 1.25 21.04 9.11
CA ARG A 61 0.25 20.04 9.52
C ARG A 61 0.53 19.45 10.90
N ILE A 62 1.79 19.14 11.19
CA ILE A 62 2.16 18.61 12.50
C ILE A 62 1.98 19.68 13.58
N LYS A 63 2.34 20.95 13.29
CA LYS A 63 2.12 22.07 14.19
C LYS A 63 0.65 22.18 14.62
N GLU A 64 -0.26 22.23 13.64
CA GLU A 64 -1.70 22.34 13.90
C GLU A 64 -2.23 21.17 14.74
N LYS A 65 -1.78 19.94 14.46
CA LYS A 65 -2.15 18.76 15.25
C LYS A 65 -1.69 18.86 16.70
N ILE A 66 -0.47 19.34 16.95
CA ILE A 66 0.03 19.57 18.31
C ILE A 66 -0.82 20.62 19.02
N GLU A 67 -1.10 21.74 18.34
CA GLU A 67 -1.92 22.83 18.88
C GLU A 67 -3.36 22.40 19.18
N SER A 68 -3.92 21.48 18.40
CA SER A 68 -5.25 20.90 18.62
C SER A 68 -5.27 19.74 19.63
N GLY A 69 -4.13 19.38 20.24
CA GLY A 69 -4.01 18.23 21.14
C GLY A 69 -4.10 16.86 20.46
N ASP A 70 -4.04 16.79 19.13
CA ASP A 70 -4.06 15.55 18.37
C ASP A 70 -2.67 14.92 18.30
N GLN A 71 -2.45 13.92 19.15
CA GLN A 71 -1.19 13.15 19.21
C GLN A 71 -1.10 12.02 18.16
N SER A 72 -2.11 11.87 17.29
CA SER A 72 -2.04 10.84 16.24
C SER A 72 -0.95 11.16 15.22
N ARG A 73 -0.28 10.12 14.72
CA ARG A 73 0.80 10.27 13.73
C ARG A 73 0.26 10.75 12.38
N LEU A 74 1.01 11.63 11.74
CA LEU A 74 0.79 12.04 10.35
C LEU A 74 1.45 11.04 9.40
N ASN A 75 0.66 10.37 8.58
CA ASN A 75 1.18 9.50 7.52
C ASN A 75 1.43 10.32 6.24
N VAL A 76 2.63 10.23 5.71
CA VAL A 76 3.04 10.88 4.46
C VAL A 76 3.58 9.80 3.52
N THR A 77 3.06 9.77 2.29
CA THR A 77 3.57 8.88 1.24
C THR A 77 4.16 9.71 0.11
N TYR A 78 5.46 9.54 -0.10
CA TYR A 78 6.20 10.16 -1.19
C TYR A 78 6.33 9.18 -2.36
N ILE A 79 5.92 9.59 -3.55
CA ILE A 79 5.97 8.77 -4.77
C ILE A 79 6.96 9.40 -5.74
N CYS A 80 7.94 8.63 -6.22
CA CYS A 80 8.91 9.11 -7.22
C CYS A 80 9.36 8.03 -8.19
N SER A 81 9.72 8.42 -9.42
CA SER A 81 10.14 7.49 -10.49
C SER A 81 11.41 6.68 -10.19
N ASN A 82 12.31 7.16 -9.33
CA ASN A 82 13.63 6.55 -9.09
C ASN A 82 13.94 6.37 -7.59
N GLN A 83 14.31 5.15 -7.18
CA GLN A 83 14.62 4.79 -5.79
C GLN A 83 15.81 5.53 -5.18
N ILE A 84 16.82 5.87 -6.00
CA ILE A 84 18.00 6.61 -5.53
C ILE A 84 17.58 8.04 -5.14
N ILE A 85 16.81 8.69 -6.02
CA ILE A 85 16.26 10.04 -5.79
C ILE A 85 15.27 10.02 -4.61
N ALA A 86 14.53 8.91 -4.42
CA ALA A 86 13.63 8.72 -3.30
C ALA A 86 14.32 8.91 -1.95
N ARG A 87 15.47 8.26 -1.76
CA ARG A 87 16.20 8.30 -0.48
C ARG A 87 16.69 9.71 -0.16
N GLU A 88 17.18 10.44 -1.16
CA GLU A 88 17.67 11.79 -0.96
C GLU A 88 16.53 12.78 -0.69
N ASN A 89 15.45 12.71 -1.47
CA ASN A 89 14.31 13.62 -1.28
C ASN A 89 13.57 13.36 0.03
N VAL A 90 13.49 12.11 0.47
CA VAL A 90 12.82 11.79 1.74
C VAL A 90 13.63 12.23 2.95
N ARG A 91 14.96 12.20 2.88
CA ARG A 91 15.80 12.87 3.90
C ARG A 91 15.54 14.37 3.97
N LYS A 92 15.25 15.02 2.83
CA LYS A 92 14.90 16.45 2.80
C LYS A 92 13.50 16.70 3.38
N LEU A 93 12.55 15.80 3.14
CA LEU A 93 11.18 15.85 3.68
C LEU A 93 11.11 15.55 5.18
N ASP A 94 12.08 14.82 5.72
CA ASP A 94 12.11 14.50 7.15
C ASP A 94 12.33 15.78 7.99
N ILE A 95 11.39 16.01 8.91
CA ILE A 95 11.43 17.12 9.86
C ILE A 95 12.20 16.70 11.12
N TYR A 96 12.29 15.40 11.40
CA TYR A 96 12.95 14.83 12.57
C TYR A 96 14.14 13.96 12.15
N PRO A 97 15.24 14.55 11.66
CA PRO A 97 16.34 13.82 11.04
C PRO A 97 17.03 12.81 11.98
N LYS A 98 16.87 12.96 13.30
CA LYS A 98 17.40 12.03 14.32
C LYS A 98 16.46 10.86 14.66
N GLN A 99 15.18 10.92 14.26
CA GLN A 99 14.17 9.92 14.62
C GLN A 99 13.95 8.83 13.56
N GLN A 100 14.69 8.91 12.43
CA GLN A 100 14.51 8.00 11.29
C GLN A 100 13.01 7.82 10.94
N SER A 101 12.28 8.92 10.77
CA SER A 101 10.82 8.89 10.52
C SER A 101 10.44 8.17 9.22
N TYR A 102 11.43 7.80 8.40
CA TYR A 102 11.31 7.02 7.17
C TYR A 102 11.73 5.55 7.37
N GLN A 103 10.97 4.77 8.15
CA GLN A 103 11.35 3.38 8.45
C GLN A 103 11.15 2.40 7.27
N ARG A 104 10.59 2.85 6.13
CA ARG A 104 10.18 1.94 5.06
C ARG A 104 10.44 2.50 3.67
N ASN A 105 11.53 2.04 3.06
CA ASN A 105 11.60 1.99 1.61
C ASN A 105 10.67 0.87 1.14
N VAL A 106 9.48 1.24 0.69
CA VAL A 106 8.49 0.29 0.19
C VAL A 106 8.51 0.35 -1.32
N ASP A 107 9.22 -0.58 -1.94
CA ASP A 107 9.29 -0.62 -3.40
C ASP A 107 7.93 -0.98 -4.04
N ARG A 108 6.98 -1.54 -3.25
CA ARG A 108 5.68 -2.03 -3.72
C ARG A 108 4.55 -1.68 -2.76
N ILE A 109 3.53 -0.96 -3.23
CA ILE A 109 2.36 -0.51 -2.43
C ILE A 109 1.70 -1.65 -1.64
N SER A 110 1.69 -2.85 -2.20
CA SER A 110 1.25 -4.11 -1.61
C SER A 110 1.86 -4.38 -0.24
N PHE A 111 3.16 -4.11 -0.07
CA PHE A 111 3.82 -4.36 1.22
C PHE A 111 3.34 -3.41 2.31
N LEU A 112 2.74 -2.25 2.00
CA LEU A 112 2.16 -1.39 3.03
C LEU A 112 1.14 -2.12 3.92
N ALA A 113 0.59 -3.26 3.47
CA ALA A 113 -0.23 -4.18 4.26
C ALA A 113 0.40 -4.64 5.58
N GLU A 114 1.74 -4.79 5.65
CA GLU A 114 2.42 -5.14 6.89
C GLU A 114 2.56 -3.88 7.78
N LYS A 115 2.37 -4.05 9.09
CA LYS A 115 2.78 -3.18 10.20
C LYS A 115 4.30 -2.94 10.10
N PRO A 116 4.77 -1.74 10.46
CA PRO A 116 6.20 -1.47 10.50
C PRO A 116 6.89 -2.36 11.54
N LYS A 117 8.15 -2.74 11.30
CA LYS A 117 8.94 -3.63 12.19
C LYS A 117 9.24 -3.02 13.56
N SER A 118 9.19 -1.70 13.62
CA SER A 118 9.33 -0.86 14.80
C SER A 118 8.28 0.23 14.70
N GLU A 119 7.83 0.78 15.82
CA GLU A 119 7.09 2.03 15.73
C GLU A 119 8.06 3.17 15.37
N PRO A 120 7.75 4.00 14.37
CA PRO A 120 8.48 5.26 14.18
C PRO A 120 8.37 6.09 15.46
N GLU A 121 9.52 6.56 15.94
CA GLU A 121 9.54 7.57 16.99
C GLU A 121 8.98 8.88 16.42
N GLY A 122 8.09 9.54 17.17
CA GLY A 122 7.55 10.85 16.83
C GLY A 122 6.20 10.85 16.10
N LEU A 123 5.81 12.04 15.65
CA LEU A 123 4.49 12.36 15.08
C LEU A 123 4.41 12.19 13.56
N LEU A 124 5.51 11.79 12.90
CA LEU A 124 5.61 11.70 11.44
C LEU A 124 5.97 10.27 11.02
N ASN A 125 5.23 9.74 10.05
CA ASN A 125 5.52 8.47 9.40
C ASN A 125 5.68 8.69 7.89
N LEU A 126 6.92 8.62 7.38
CA LEU A 126 7.28 8.82 5.98
C LEU A 126 7.44 7.47 5.27
N ASN A 127 6.66 7.26 4.21
CA ASN A 127 6.76 6.08 3.34
C ASN A 127 7.20 6.52 1.95
N THR A 128 8.09 5.76 1.31
CA THR A 128 8.49 5.98 -0.08
C THR A 128 7.92 4.89 -0.96
N LEU A 129 7.40 5.27 -2.12
CA LEU A 129 6.95 4.36 -3.17
C LEU A 129 7.63 4.71 -4.49
N THR A 130 8.03 3.69 -5.24
CA THR A 130 8.53 3.87 -6.61
C THR A 130 7.59 3.23 -7.63
N PRO A 131 7.07 4.01 -8.62
CA PRO A 131 6.13 3.51 -9.61
C PRO A 131 6.62 2.34 -10.46
N GLY A 132 7.93 2.29 -10.73
CA GLY A 132 8.53 1.30 -11.63
C GLY A 132 8.26 -0.15 -11.23
N THR A 133 7.89 -0.40 -9.98
CA THR A 133 7.51 -1.71 -9.43
C THR A 133 6.08 -1.76 -8.89
N SER A 134 5.50 -0.64 -8.43
CA SER A 134 4.16 -0.59 -7.81
C SER A 134 3.00 -0.35 -8.78
N PHE A 135 3.23 0.32 -9.91
CA PHE A 135 2.18 0.78 -10.84
C PHE A 135 2.38 0.25 -12.27
N ARG A 136 3.21 -0.79 -12.46
CA ARG A 136 3.26 -1.50 -13.74
C ARG A 136 2.01 -2.36 -13.88
N THR A 137 0.96 -1.74 -14.37
CA THR A 137 -0.26 -2.40 -14.85
C THR A 137 0.07 -3.03 -16.20
N GLY A 138 0.37 -4.34 -16.22
CA GLY A 138 0.65 -5.05 -17.46
C GLY A 138 1.45 -6.34 -17.30
N GLU A 139 0.83 -7.44 -17.73
CA GLU A 139 1.38 -8.79 -18.02
C GLU A 139 1.80 -9.71 -16.86
N GLY A 140 2.30 -9.20 -15.72
CA GLY A 140 2.83 -10.05 -14.63
C GLY A 140 1.84 -10.37 -13.48
N THR A 141 1.96 -11.55 -12.85
CA THR A 141 1.20 -11.96 -11.64
C THR A 141 1.75 -11.40 -10.31
N GLY A 142 2.48 -10.29 -10.37
CA GLY A 142 3.28 -9.79 -9.24
C GLY A 142 4.42 -10.72 -8.81
N VAL A 143 5.06 -10.42 -7.67
CA VAL A 143 6.14 -11.23 -7.10
C VAL A 143 5.62 -12.27 -6.09
N GLN A 144 6.39 -13.34 -5.87
CA GLN A 144 6.00 -14.39 -4.91
C GLN A 144 5.66 -13.86 -3.52
N LYS A 145 6.41 -12.84 -3.05
CA LYS A 145 6.17 -12.23 -1.73
C LYS A 145 4.80 -11.55 -1.65
N GLU A 146 4.34 -10.94 -2.73
CA GLU A 146 3.01 -10.35 -2.81
C GLU A 146 1.95 -11.45 -2.70
N ARG A 147 2.06 -12.52 -3.48
CA ARG A 147 1.10 -13.62 -3.43
C ARG A 147 1.04 -14.33 -2.07
N LYS A 148 2.15 -14.42 -1.34
CA LYS A 148 2.16 -14.92 0.05
C LYS A 148 1.42 -13.99 1.02
N LEU A 149 1.54 -12.68 0.82
CA LEU A 149 0.81 -11.69 1.61
C LEU A 149 -0.70 -11.75 1.32
N LEU A 150 -1.08 -11.90 0.05
CA LEU A 150 -2.47 -12.09 -0.35
C LEU A 150 -3.05 -13.38 0.25
N TYR A 151 -2.31 -14.49 0.17
CA TYR A 151 -2.68 -15.74 0.84
C TYR A 151 -2.95 -15.53 2.33
N ALA A 152 -2.05 -14.82 3.04
CA ALA A 152 -2.24 -14.53 4.45
C ALA A 152 -3.48 -13.68 4.75
N ILE A 153 -3.84 -12.74 3.88
CA ILE A 153 -5.07 -11.93 3.99
C ILE A 153 -6.31 -12.81 3.78
N LEU A 154 -6.35 -13.59 2.70
CA LEU A 154 -7.51 -14.45 2.37
C LEU A 154 -7.77 -15.50 3.47
N MET A 155 -6.71 -16.05 4.05
CA MET A 155 -6.80 -17.01 5.15
C MET A 155 -7.36 -16.44 6.46
N THR A 156 -7.59 -15.12 6.56
CA THR A 156 -8.29 -14.52 7.72
C THR A 156 -9.80 -14.75 7.68
N ASP A 157 -10.34 -15.11 6.52
CA ASP A 157 -11.75 -15.44 6.32
C ASP A 157 -12.05 -16.88 6.78
N SER A 158 -12.07 -17.08 8.10
CA SER A 158 -12.10 -18.42 8.72
C SER A 158 -13.34 -19.27 8.44
N LYS A 159 -14.39 -18.70 7.84
CA LYS A 159 -15.65 -19.39 7.50
C LYS A 159 -15.91 -19.46 5.99
N GLY A 160 -14.90 -19.19 5.18
CA GLY A 160 -15.00 -19.13 3.74
C GLY A 160 -13.68 -19.53 3.10
N LEU A 161 -12.96 -18.57 2.54
CA LEU A 161 -11.69 -18.83 1.86
C LEU A 161 -10.64 -19.50 2.76
N GLY A 162 -10.65 -19.23 4.06
CA GLY A 162 -9.76 -19.84 5.04
C GLY A 162 -9.94 -21.36 5.23
N GLU A 163 -11.04 -21.94 4.74
CA GLU A 163 -11.27 -23.39 4.73
C GLU A 163 -10.61 -24.10 3.53
N LEU A 164 -10.06 -23.33 2.58
CA LEU A 164 -9.49 -23.83 1.32
C LEU A 164 -7.98 -23.53 1.18
N PRO A 165 -7.12 -23.83 2.18
CA PRO A 165 -5.71 -23.42 2.18
C PRO A 165 -4.91 -23.98 1.00
N GLU A 166 -5.12 -25.25 0.66
CA GLU A 166 -4.38 -25.90 -0.44
C GLU A 166 -4.75 -25.30 -1.80
N GLY A 167 -6.05 -25.17 -2.06
CA GLY A 167 -6.55 -24.61 -3.30
C GLY A 167 -6.20 -23.14 -3.48
N LEU A 168 -6.28 -22.34 -2.41
CA LEU A 168 -5.81 -20.96 -2.42
C LEU A 168 -4.30 -20.87 -2.70
N ALA A 169 -3.50 -21.74 -2.11
CA ALA A 169 -2.07 -21.77 -2.38
C ALA A 169 -1.80 -22.11 -3.85
N CYS A 170 -2.54 -23.07 -4.43
CA CYS A 170 -2.46 -23.42 -5.84
C CYS A 170 -2.89 -22.26 -6.75
N LEU A 171 -4.00 -21.58 -6.44
CA LEU A 171 -4.47 -20.39 -7.14
C LEU A 171 -3.36 -19.32 -7.19
N LEU A 172 -2.76 -19.04 -6.04
CA LEU A 172 -1.76 -17.98 -5.85
C LEU A 172 -0.33 -18.36 -6.25
N ARG A 173 -0.13 -19.53 -6.87
CA ARG A 173 1.19 -20.03 -7.28
C ARG A 173 1.81 -19.17 -8.38
N GLY A 174 1.05 -18.84 -9.42
CA GLY A 174 1.56 -18.16 -10.62
C GLY A 174 2.68 -18.99 -11.28
N SER A 175 3.79 -18.34 -11.66
CA SER A 175 4.92 -18.96 -12.37
C SER A 175 6.00 -19.62 -11.49
N VAL A 176 5.66 -20.06 -10.28
CA VAL A 176 6.62 -20.68 -9.34
C VAL A 176 7.07 -22.05 -9.85
N ARG A 177 8.39 -22.24 -10.01
CA ARG A 177 8.99 -23.50 -10.51
C ARG A 177 9.04 -24.65 -9.49
N LYS A 178 9.06 -24.36 -8.19
CA LYS A 178 9.05 -25.39 -7.13
C LYS A 178 7.77 -26.23 -7.21
N SER A 179 7.71 -27.43 -6.62
CA SER A 179 6.49 -28.24 -6.64
C SER A 179 5.27 -27.50 -6.04
N ALA A 180 4.04 -27.88 -6.40
CA ALA A 180 2.82 -27.29 -5.83
C ALA A 180 2.78 -27.43 -4.30
N ARG A 181 3.22 -28.60 -3.81
CA ARG A 181 3.36 -28.90 -2.38
C ARG A 181 4.39 -28.00 -1.70
N ASP A 182 5.60 -27.88 -2.25
CA ASP A 182 6.66 -27.05 -1.66
C ASP A 182 6.25 -25.57 -1.60
N TRP A 183 5.51 -25.11 -2.61
CA TRP A 183 4.95 -23.76 -2.62
C TRP A 183 3.94 -23.59 -1.49
N TRP A 184 2.99 -24.52 -1.37
CA TRP A 184 1.96 -24.48 -0.34
C TRP A 184 2.55 -24.47 1.08
N GLU A 185 3.44 -25.41 1.39
CA GLU A 185 4.14 -25.46 2.67
C GLU A 185 4.86 -24.15 2.97
N ASN A 186 5.50 -23.56 1.98
CA ASN A 186 6.24 -22.31 2.15
C ASN A 186 5.34 -21.07 2.30
N VAL A 187 4.16 -21.02 1.67
CA VAL A 187 3.23 -19.90 1.90
C VAL A 187 2.60 -20.00 3.28
N GLU A 188 2.27 -21.21 3.72
CA GLU A 188 1.68 -21.48 5.03
C GLU A 188 2.65 -21.18 6.17
N GLU A 189 3.91 -21.62 6.03
CA GLU A 189 4.99 -21.27 6.96
C GLU A 189 5.13 -19.75 7.12
N LYS A 190 5.10 -18.99 6.00
CA LYS A 190 5.21 -17.51 6.05
C LYS A 190 3.96 -16.82 6.57
N ARG A 191 2.77 -17.39 6.35
CA ARG A 191 1.54 -16.92 6.95
C ARG A 191 1.65 -16.96 8.47
N VAL A 192 2.00 -18.11 9.02
CA VAL A 192 2.07 -18.32 10.48
C VAL A 192 3.25 -17.56 11.12
N SER A 193 4.46 -17.69 10.56
CA SER A 193 5.67 -17.14 11.18
C SER A 193 5.82 -15.62 11.08
N ARG A 194 5.08 -14.96 10.17
CA ARG A 194 5.27 -13.53 9.89
C ARG A 194 3.97 -12.79 9.68
N PHE A 195 3.17 -13.20 8.69
CA PHE A 195 2.08 -12.32 8.24
C PHE A 195 0.92 -12.27 9.25
N ALA A 196 0.63 -13.36 9.97
CA ALA A 196 -0.42 -13.39 10.99
C ALA A 196 -0.25 -12.30 12.08
N SER A 197 0.99 -11.97 12.47
CA SER A 197 1.28 -10.96 13.49
C SER A 197 1.62 -9.58 12.92
N THR A 198 1.89 -9.50 11.62
CA THR A 198 2.35 -8.25 10.98
C THR A 198 1.31 -7.61 10.08
N LEU A 199 0.15 -8.20 9.78
CA LEU A 199 -0.88 -7.50 9.01
C LEU A 199 -1.43 -6.30 9.79
N ARG A 200 -1.71 -5.18 9.09
CA ARG A 200 -2.37 -4.00 9.68
C ARG A 200 -3.80 -4.33 10.08
N ASP A 201 -4.21 -3.75 11.20
CA ASP A 201 -5.55 -3.96 11.75
C ASP A 201 -6.63 -3.41 10.79
N GLY A 202 -7.70 -4.16 10.60
CA GLY A 202 -8.82 -3.78 9.71
C GLY A 202 -8.50 -3.87 8.21
N LEU A 203 -7.27 -4.26 7.82
CA LEU A 203 -6.90 -4.37 6.41
C LEU A 203 -7.61 -5.55 5.75
N SER A 204 -7.58 -6.72 6.40
CA SER A 204 -8.08 -7.95 5.80
C SER A 204 -9.59 -7.88 5.60
N GLU A 205 -10.33 -7.37 6.58
CA GLU A 205 -11.78 -7.18 6.50
C GLU A 205 -12.17 -6.24 5.36
N LYS A 206 -11.44 -5.12 5.22
CA LYS A 206 -11.65 -4.17 4.12
C LYS A 206 -11.32 -4.78 2.75
N PHE A 207 -10.24 -5.55 2.67
CA PHE A 207 -9.87 -6.24 1.44
C PHE A 207 -10.93 -7.27 1.04
N LEU A 208 -11.37 -8.11 2.00
CA LEU A 208 -12.41 -9.11 1.81
C LEU A 208 -13.75 -8.48 1.40
N SER A 209 -14.18 -7.38 2.05
CA SER A 209 -15.36 -6.61 1.65
C SER A 209 -15.24 -6.14 0.20
N LYS A 210 -14.06 -5.62 -0.16
CA LYS A 210 -13.85 -5.10 -1.51
C LYS A 210 -13.93 -6.18 -2.58
N ILE A 211 -13.32 -7.34 -2.39
CA ILE A 211 -13.39 -8.43 -3.37
C ILE A 211 -14.79 -9.05 -3.47
N LYS A 212 -15.62 -8.96 -2.41
CA LYS A 212 -17.04 -9.35 -2.46
C LYS A 212 -17.90 -8.36 -3.28
N GLU A 213 -17.50 -7.09 -3.33
CA GLU A 213 -18.18 -6.05 -4.11
C GLU A 213 -17.67 -5.95 -5.55
N THR A 214 -16.41 -6.35 -5.81
CA THR A 214 -15.81 -6.31 -7.14
C THR A 214 -16.40 -7.39 -8.03
N ARG A 215 -16.89 -7.01 -9.22
CA ARG A 215 -17.32 -7.97 -10.24
C ARG A 215 -16.13 -8.47 -11.06
N VAL A 216 -16.18 -9.73 -11.43
CA VAL A 216 -15.19 -10.34 -12.33
C VAL A 216 -15.41 -9.80 -13.74
N GLU A 217 -14.34 -9.37 -14.39
CA GLU A 217 -14.35 -9.12 -15.84
C GLU A 217 -14.33 -10.48 -16.54
N HIS A 218 -15.37 -10.77 -17.31
CA HIS A 218 -15.50 -12.06 -17.98
C HIS A 218 -14.43 -12.18 -19.07
N SER A 219 -13.55 -13.17 -18.90
CA SER A 219 -12.71 -13.69 -19.96
C SER A 219 -13.27 -15.04 -20.42
N ASP A 220 -13.05 -15.40 -21.69
CA ASP A 220 -13.49 -16.70 -22.24
C ASP A 220 -13.01 -17.87 -21.37
N GLN A 221 -11.85 -17.73 -20.73
CA GLN A 221 -11.22 -18.75 -19.88
C GLN A 221 -11.91 -18.93 -18.52
N LEU A 222 -12.56 -17.89 -17.98
CA LEU A 222 -13.34 -17.97 -16.74
C LEU A 222 -14.78 -18.42 -17.01
N ALA A 223 -15.35 -18.03 -18.15
CA ALA A 223 -16.72 -18.35 -18.56
C ALA A 223 -16.90 -19.84 -18.86
N ASP A 224 -15.94 -20.49 -19.51
CA ASP A 224 -16.03 -21.89 -19.95
C ASP A 224 -16.07 -22.92 -18.80
N ARG A 225 -15.56 -22.56 -17.61
CA ARG A 225 -15.27 -23.52 -16.52
C ARG A 225 -16.21 -23.45 -15.34
N LEU A 226 -16.72 -22.28 -15.02
CA LEU A 226 -17.40 -22.06 -13.75
C LEU A 226 -18.91 -21.82 -13.89
N ASP A 227 -19.46 -21.90 -15.12
CA ASP A 227 -20.84 -21.47 -15.41
C ASP A 227 -21.17 -20.11 -14.76
N LEU A 228 -20.17 -19.24 -14.66
CA LEU A 228 -20.33 -17.98 -13.96
C LEU A 228 -21.30 -17.13 -14.75
N SER A 229 -22.47 -16.89 -14.15
CA SER A 229 -23.33 -15.80 -14.57
C SER A 229 -22.51 -14.50 -14.69
N ARG A 230 -22.92 -13.61 -15.60
CA ARG A 230 -22.25 -12.31 -15.82
C ARG A 230 -22.08 -11.45 -14.55
N SER A 231 -22.71 -11.83 -13.44
CA SER A 231 -22.79 -11.12 -12.17
C SER A 231 -21.92 -11.67 -11.03
N THR A 232 -21.03 -12.64 -11.21
CA THR A 232 -20.28 -13.21 -10.08
C THR A 232 -19.27 -12.22 -9.46
N SER A 233 -19.16 -12.21 -8.12
CA SER A 233 -18.14 -11.40 -7.44
C SER A 233 -16.76 -12.04 -7.56
N LEU A 234 -15.71 -11.24 -7.43
CA LEU A 234 -14.34 -11.74 -7.43
C LEU A 234 -14.09 -12.71 -6.26
N TYR A 235 -14.72 -12.46 -5.12
CA TYR A 235 -14.68 -13.39 -3.98
C TYR A 235 -15.22 -14.77 -4.36
N ASP A 236 -16.41 -14.82 -4.95
CA ASP A 236 -17.06 -16.09 -5.31
C ASP A 236 -16.21 -16.85 -6.36
N ALA A 237 -15.69 -16.14 -7.38
CA ALA A 237 -14.83 -16.77 -8.37
C ALA A 237 -13.52 -17.32 -7.76
N VAL A 238 -12.91 -16.59 -6.82
CA VAL A 238 -11.73 -17.08 -6.08
C VAL A 238 -12.07 -18.29 -5.22
N TYR A 239 -13.24 -18.28 -4.56
CA TYR A 239 -13.72 -19.39 -3.75
C TYR A 239 -13.91 -20.64 -4.60
N GLU A 240 -14.66 -20.56 -5.70
CA GLU A 240 -14.92 -21.68 -6.60
C GLU A 240 -13.62 -22.25 -7.21
N TYR A 241 -12.71 -21.41 -7.70
CA TYR A 241 -11.42 -21.89 -8.20
C TYR A 241 -10.59 -22.54 -7.09
N ALA A 242 -10.57 -21.99 -5.88
CA ALA A 242 -9.84 -22.59 -4.77
C ALA A 242 -10.48 -23.91 -4.33
N PHE A 243 -11.80 -24.05 -4.41
CA PHE A 243 -12.51 -25.27 -4.05
C PHE A 243 -12.19 -26.42 -5.02
N GLU A 244 -12.16 -26.13 -6.32
CA GLU A 244 -11.98 -27.12 -7.38
C GLU A 244 -10.53 -27.59 -7.57
N GLN A 245 -9.55 -26.82 -7.08
CA GLN A 245 -8.13 -27.09 -7.33
C GLN A 245 -7.36 -27.57 -6.09
N ASN A 246 -6.39 -28.44 -6.33
CA ASN A 246 -5.47 -29.00 -5.36
C ASN A 246 -4.10 -29.26 -6.01
N VAL A 247 -3.12 -29.76 -5.25
CA VAL A 247 -1.74 -29.95 -5.76
C VAL A 247 -1.63 -30.94 -6.92
N ASN A 248 -2.65 -31.77 -7.15
CA ASN A 248 -2.64 -32.79 -8.21
C ASN A 248 -3.30 -32.32 -9.51
N ASN A 249 -4.22 -31.34 -9.46
CA ASN A 249 -4.98 -30.91 -10.64
C ASN A 249 -4.79 -29.42 -11.01
N PHE A 250 -4.01 -28.65 -10.24
CA PHE A 250 -3.85 -27.19 -10.41
C PHE A 250 -3.45 -26.75 -11.83
N GLU A 251 -2.73 -27.59 -12.59
CA GLU A 251 -2.30 -27.27 -13.96
C GLU A 251 -3.49 -27.02 -14.89
N SER A 252 -4.59 -27.75 -14.67
CA SER A 252 -5.84 -27.55 -15.43
C SER A 252 -6.43 -26.16 -15.20
N TYR A 253 -6.16 -25.53 -14.06
CA TYR A 253 -6.72 -24.24 -13.64
C TYR A 253 -5.77 -23.06 -13.88
N HIS A 254 -4.58 -23.32 -14.43
CA HIS A 254 -3.50 -22.33 -14.52
C HIS A 254 -3.95 -21.00 -15.12
N PHE A 255 -4.60 -21.02 -16.28
CA PHE A 255 -5.02 -19.80 -16.99
C PHE A 255 -6.05 -18.98 -16.21
N GLY A 256 -7.09 -19.62 -15.67
CA GLY A 256 -8.09 -18.94 -14.84
C GLY A 256 -7.50 -18.39 -13.53
N SER A 257 -6.60 -19.14 -12.88
CA SER A 257 -5.88 -18.66 -11.70
C SER A 257 -5.01 -17.43 -12.03
N LEU A 258 -4.33 -17.41 -13.18
CA LEU A 258 -3.57 -16.23 -13.63
C LEU A 258 -4.48 -15.02 -13.86
N ASP A 259 -5.66 -15.23 -14.44
CA ASP A 259 -6.62 -14.17 -14.71
C ASP A 259 -7.19 -13.59 -13.41
N LEU A 260 -7.64 -14.44 -12.49
CA LEU A 260 -8.11 -14.02 -11.16
C LEU A 260 -7.03 -13.29 -10.35
N ILE A 261 -5.76 -13.73 -10.42
CA ILE A 261 -4.64 -13.00 -9.77
C ILE A 261 -4.49 -11.59 -10.37
N LYS A 262 -4.71 -11.41 -11.68
CA LYS A 262 -4.61 -10.10 -12.33
C LYS A 262 -5.79 -9.20 -11.97
N GLN A 263 -7.00 -9.76 -11.93
CA GLN A 263 -8.24 -9.05 -11.64
C GLN A 263 -8.41 -8.70 -10.17
N GLY A 264 -8.14 -9.63 -9.26
CA GLY A 264 -8.05 -9.36 -7.82
C GLY A 264 -6.80 -8.62 -7.41
N GLY A 265 -6.06 -8.12 -8.40
CA GLY A 265 -4.64 -7.90 -8.31
C GLY A 265 -4.22 -6.94 -7.22
N PHE A 266 -2.91 -7.00 -7.01
CA PHE A 266 -2.11 -5.85 -6.61
C PHE A 266 -2.26 -4.62 -7.55
N ASN A 267 -3.11 -4.72 -8.58
CA ASN A 267 -3.71 -3.65 -9.39
C ASN A 267 -4.82 -2.88 -8.66
N PHE A 268 -5.26 -3.33 -7.48
CA PHE A 268 -6.18 -2.55 -6.67
C PHE A 268 -5.58 -1.17 -6.46
N GLU A 269 -6.30 -0.16 -6.92
CA GLU A 269 -6.18 1.21 -6.45
C GLU A 269 -6.31 1.21 -4.93
N MET A 270 -5.19 0.93 -4.26
CA MET A 270 -4.92 1.22 -2.85
C MET A 270 -4.92 2.74 -2.60
N HIS A 271 -5.43 3.52 -3.57
CA HIS A 271 -5.66 4.95 -3.51
C HIS A 271 -6.78 5.33 -2.53
N GLY A 272 -7.68 4.42 -2.16
CA GLY A 272 -8.74 4.70 -1.17
C GLY A 272 -8.44 4.26 0.27
N PHE A 273 -7.48 3.34 0.47
CA PHE A 273 -7.39 2.57 1.72
C PHE A 273 -6.58 3.23 2.85
N TRP A 274 -5.87 4.32 2.55
CA TRP A 274 -5.05 5.05 3.52
C TRP A 274 -5.77 6.30 4.02
N VAL A 275 -6.65 6.11 5.01
CA VAL A 275 -7.33 7.18 5.74
C VAL A 275 -6.27 8.17 6.29
N ARG A 276 -6.43 9.46 5.93
CA ARG A 276 -5.59 10.61 6.34
C ARG A 276 -4.09 10.51 6.02
N THR A 277 -3.76 10.25 4.75
CA THR A 277 -2.37 10.30 4.27
C THR A 277 -2.16 11.51 3.36
N VAL A 278 -1.16 12.34 3.67
CA VAL A 278 -0.69 13.36 2.73
C VAL A 278 0.11 12.65 1.65
N ARG A 279 -0.37 12.72 0.41
CA ARG A 279 0.34 12.17 -0.75
C ARG A 279 1.13 13.29 -1.41
N VAL A 280 2.44 13.11 -1.45
CA VAL A 280 3.36 14.03 -2.10
C VAL A 280 3.88 13.34 -3.35
N VAL A 281 3.46 13.84 -4.51
CA VAL A 281 3.97 13.44 -5.83
C VAL A 281 4.75 14.65 -6.35
N ILE A 282 6.05 14.48 -6.57
CA ILE A 282 6.94 15.52 -7.11
C ILE A 282 7.55 14.99 -8.40
#